data_AF-A0A847PTC4-F1
#
_entry.id   AF-A0A847PTC4-F1
#
_cell.length_a   1.000
_cell.length_b   1.000
_cell.length_c   1.000
_cell.angle_alpha   90.00
_cell.angle_beta   90.00
_cell.angle_gamma   90.00
#
_symmetry.space_group_name_H-M   'P 1'
#
loop_
_entity.id
_entity.type
_entity.pdbx_description
1 polymer ?
#
loop_
_entity_poly.entity_id
_entity_poly.type
_entity_poly.pdbx_seq_one_letter_code
_entity_poly.pdbx_strand_id
1 'polypeptide(L)'
;MKRKTKPAGKDVNAWDENSSFWSYGSQDLNTSVPNASSPTSFFTFIPYVPYFDLRIYRESKVKSIIKVHSEDMYRLLENVHFDGDYYRIKYIRSGDWEYCWDLAVRVQFFGKMLGMTLYPKRLVSQKEKRVVYRSMILVNPYQLWDETLVNKFWNLQERIEFLIARILFHECVHVIISLGNIMPSGFGNTDIYLEFRKMLEVSVSKKLSTEHNNVQFRLWNLVLFGASGSESEEKLLERVQEIYEFLINEKYSNQKTGKAFHSPSDNKKIARKYTWMAAVKAGGSTQVTRRIWQVEARRLSIALKELFDRIDMELSNMGFK
;
A
#
# COMPACT_ATOMS: atom_id res chain seq x y z
N MET A 1 26.82 64.46 12.84
CA MET A 1 27.79 64.01 13.87
C MET A 1 27.83 62.49 13.91
N LYS A 2 29.05 61.95 13.82
CA LYS A 2 29.57 60.60 14.14
C LYS A 2 28.85 59.32 13.63
N ARG A 3 29.48 58.77 12.57
CA ARG A 3 29.56 57.37 12.10
C ARG A 3 29.84 56.35 13.21
N LYS A 4 29.47 55.08 12.95
CA LYS A 4 30.32 53.84 12.94
C LYS A 4 29.42 52.61 13.10
N THR A 5 29.56 51.42 12.49
CA THR A 5 30.38 50.81 11.42
C THR A 5 29.77 49.42 11.21
N LYS A 6 29.73 48.88 9.99
CA LYS A 6 29.77 47.41 9.80
C LYS A 6 31.18 46.92 10.14
N PRO A 7 31.32 45.62 10.48
CA PRO A 7 32.23 44.82 9.68
C PRO A 7 31.61 43.49 9.21
N ALA A 8 32.25 42.98 8.17
CA ALA A 8 31.95 41.75 7.45
C ALA A 8 32.55 40.50 8.12
N GLY A 9 32.01 39.33 7.74
CA GLY A 9 32.76 38.10 7.51
C GLY A 9 33.05 37.20 8.71
N LYS A 10 32.32 36.08 8.80
CA LYS A 10 32.90 34.75 9.00
C LYS A 10 31.94 33.69 8.48
N ASP A 11 32.36 33.02 7.41
CA ASP A 11 31.85 31.72 6.98
C ASP A 11 32.00 30.70 8.10
N VAL A 12 30.93 29.96 8.40
CA VAL A 12 31.01 28.56 8.86
C VAL A 12 29.84 27.79 8.26
N ASN A 13 30.19 26.80 7.46
CA ASN A 13 29.33 25.79 6.86
C ASN A 13 28.62 24.92 7.91
N ALA A 14 27.34 24.64 7.67
CA ALA A 14 26.61 23.41 8.01
C ALA A 14 25.31 23.47 7.16
N TRP A 15 25.22 22.88 5.96
CA TRP A 15 25.05 21.45 5.66
C TRP A 15 24.16 20.71 6.66
N ASP A 16 23.10 20.11 6.09
CA ASP A 16 22.08 19.20 6.65
C ASP A 16 20.93 19.90 7.41
N GLU A 17 19.63 19.68 7.13
CA GLU A 17 18.95 18.53 6.54
C GLU A 17 17.82 18.94 5.59
N ASN A 18 17.83 18.25 4.45
CA ASN A 18 16.84 18.25 3.39
C ASN A 18 15.54 17.60 3.90
N SER A 19 14.56 18.39 4.32
CA SER A 19 13.21 17.92 4.64
C SER A 19 12.26 18.14 3.47
N SER A 20 12.57 17.52 2.32
CA SER A 20 11.60 17.34 1.25
C SER A 20 10.62 16.24 1.66
N PHE A 21 9.67 16.60 2.53
CA PHE A 21 8.51 15.82 2.90
C PHE A 21 7.63 15.65 1.65
N TRP A 22 7.67 14.46 1.06
CA TRP A 22 6.96 14.14 -0.17
C TRP A 22 5.45 14.36 -0.05
N SER A 23 4.91 15.16 -0.97
CA SER A 23 3.49 15.29 -1.23
C SER A 23 3.00 14.02 -1.91
N TYR A 24 2.40 13.11 -1.16
CA TYR A 24 1.60 12.03 -1.74
C TYR A 24 0.57 12.63 -2.70
N GLY A 25 0.62 12.17 -3.96
CA GLY A 25 -0.13 12.72 -5.09
C GLY A 25 -1.54 13.19 -4.74
N SER A 26 -1.67 14.51 -4.63
CA SER A 26 -2.97 15.17 -4.51
C SER A 26 -3.62 15.11 -5.88
N GLN A 27 -4.61 14.23 -6.04
CA GLN A 27 -5.64 14.45 -7.04
C GLN A 27 -6.54 15.58 -6.51
N ASP A 28 -6.08 16.82 -6.68
CA ASP A 28 -6.92 18.00 -6.59
C ASP A 28 -7.87 18.01 -7.79
N LEU A 29 -9.03 17.38 -7.64
CA LEU A 29 -10.19 17.65 -8.49
C LEU A 29 -10.92 18.87 -7.91
N ASN A 30 -10.28 20.04 -8.00
CA ASN A 30 -10.99 21.31 -7.91
C ASN A 30 -11.63 21.60 -9.27
N THR A 31 -12.89 21.22 -9.42
CA THR A 31 -13.79 21.89 -10.38
C THR A 31 -14.87 22.60 -9.59
N SER A 32 -14.89 23.91 -9.76
CA SER A 32 -15.84 24.85 -9.18
C SER A 32 -17.29 24.47 -9.50
N VAL A 33 -18.13 24.52 -8.47
CA VAL A 33 -19.57 24.28 -8.48
C VAL A 33 -20.28 25.49 -9.12
N PRO A 34 -21.42 25.28 -9.82
CA PRO A 34 -22.68 25.65 -9.17
C PRO A 34 -23.78 24.57 -9.33
N ASN A 35 -24.36 24.23 -8.18
CA ASN A 35 -25.73 23.76 -7.94
C ASN A 35 -26.40 22.78 -8.93
N ALA A 36 -26.49 21.51 -8.54
CA ALA A 36 -27.76 20.81 -8.33
C ALA A 36 -27.51 19.42 -7.75
N SER A 37 -28.32 19.07 -6.75
CA SER A 37 -28.46 17.77 -6.10
C SER A 37 -28.12 16.54 -6.95
N SER A 38 -27.02 15.86 -6.63
CA SER A 38 -26.80 14.41 -6.80
C SER A 38 -25.49 14.00 -6.09
N PRO A 39 -25.45 12.89 -5.32
CA PRO A 39 -24.21 12.43 -4.72
C PRO A 39 -23.33 11.82 -5.81
N THR A 40 -22.25 12.52 -6.19
CA THR A 40 -21.17 11.95 -6.99
C THR A 40 -20.40 10.92 -6.16
N SER A 41 -20.96 9.71 -6.04
CA SER A 41 -20.18 8.54 -5.62
C SER A 41 -19.35 8.09 -6.81
N PHE A 42 -18.02 8.09 -6.66
CA PHE A 42 -17.10 7.46 -7.63
C PHE A 42 -17.26 5.93 -7.70
N PHE A 43 -18.23 5.38 -6.98
CA PHE A 43 -18.78 4.05 -7.14
C PHE A 43 -20.28 4.20 -7.42
N THR A 44 -20.65 4.46 -8.67
CA THR A 44 -22.00 4.11 -9.14
C THR A 44 -22.20 2.63 -8.84
N PHE A 45 -23.24 2.30 -8.08
CA PHE A 45 -23.75 0.94 -7.94
C PHE A 45 -23.76 0.31 -9.34
N ILE A 46 -22.89 -0.68 -9.60
CA ILE A 46 -23.00 -1.47 -10.83
C ILE A 46 -24.21 -2.38 -10.60
N PRO A 47 -25.35 -2.20 -11.28
CA PRO A 47 -26.64 -2.78 -10.87
C PRO A 47 -26.74 -4.31 -11.02
N TYR A 48 -25.63 -5.01 -11.25
CA TYR A 48 -25.60 -6.43 -11.63
C TYR A 48 -24.43 -7.21 -11.02
N VAL A 49 -23.71 -6.66 -10.04
CA VAL A 49 -22.74 -7.47 -9.27
C VAL A 49 -23.53 -8.33 -8.29
N PRO A 50 -23.41 -9.67 -8.33
CA PRO A 50 -24.12 -10.53 -7.39
C PRO A 50 -23.80 -10.10 -5.96
N TYR A 51 -24.83 -9.71 -5.22
CA TYR A 51 -24.71 -9.31 -3.83
C TYR A 51 -24.18 -10.51 -3.05
N PHE A 52 -23.02 -10.35 -2.40
CA PHE A 52 -22.50 -11.36 -1.50
C PHE A 52 -23.38 -11.36 -0.25
N ASP A 53 -24.18 -12.40 -0.04
CA ASP A 53 -24.99 -12.50 1.16
C ASP A 53 -24.06 -12.55 2.38
N LEU A 54 -24.00 -11.45 3.13
CA LEU A 54 -23.17 -11.30 4.31
C LEU A 54 -23.52 -12.35 5.40
N ARG A 55 -24.68 -13.02 5.29
CA ARG A 55 -25.07 -14.14 6.17
C ARG A 55 -24.29 -15.42 5.91
N ILE A 56 -23.54 -15.52 4.82
CA ILE A 56 -22.77 -16.74 4.47
C ILE A 56 -21.58 -16.93 5.42
N TYR A 57 -21.06 -15.86 6.02
CA TYR A 57 -19.91 -15.92 6.94
C TYR A 57 -20.20 -15.18 8.24
N ARG A 58 -19.45 -15.52 9.30
CA ARG A 58 -19.53 -14.81 10.58
C ARG A 58 -18.35 -13.86 10.71
N GLU A 59 -18.63 -12.57 10.77
CA GLU A 59 -17.60 -11.53 10.96
C GLU A 59 -16.73 -11.79 12.21
N SER A 60 -17.36 -12.20 13.31
CA SER A 60 -16.66 -12.56 14.56
C SER A 60 -15.66 -13.69 14.35
N LYS A 61 -15.98 -14.66 13.50
CA LYS A 61 -15.09 -15.78 13.19
C LYS A 61 -13.90 -15.32 12.36
N VAL A 62 -14.11 -14.48 11.34
CA VAL A 62 -13.03 -13.85 10.56
C VAL A 62 -12.07 -13.08 11.47
N LYS A 63 -12.61 -12.20 12.32
CA LYS A 63 -11.82 -11.41 13.28
C LYS A 63 -11.05 -12.31 14.24
N SER A 64 -11.65 -13.40 14.72
CA SER A 64 -10.97 -14.38 15.58
C SER A 64 -9.79 -15.08 14.91
N ILE A 65 -9.91 -15.40 13.60
CA ILE A 65 -8.80 -16.00 12.83
C ILE A 65 -7.65 -15.00 12.74
N ILE A 66 -7.93 -13.73 12.48
CA ILE A 66 -6.92 -12.67 12.43
C ILE A 66 -6.25 -12.48 13.80
N LYS A 67 -7.04 -12.48 14.89
CA LYS A 67 -6.55 -12.34 16.26
C LYS A 67 -5.50 -13.38 16.65
N VAL A 68 -5.66 -14.63 16.19
CA VAL A 68 -4.67 -15.70 16.43
C VAL A 68 -3.30 -15.35 15.85
N HIS A 69 -3.24 -14.53 14.80
CA HIS A 69 -2.02 -14.20 14.07
C HIS A 69 -1.44 -12.82 14.39
N SER A 70 -2.29 -11.84 14.71
CA SER A 70 -1.85 -10.49 15.05
C SER A 70 -2.89 -9.76 15.90
N GLU A 71 -2.53 -9.46 17.14
CA GLU A 71 -3.34 -8.65 18.05
C GLU A 71 -3.50 -7.21 17.52
N ASP A 72 -2.45 -6.64 16.92
CA ASP A 72 -2.49 -5.30 16.32
C ASP A 72 -3.51 -5.21 15.18
N MET A 73 -3.56 -6.20 14.29
CA MET A 73 -4.57 -6.25 13.23
C MET A 73 -5.97 -6.53 13.76
N TYR A 74 -6.09 -7.31 14.83
CA TYR A 74 -7.39 -7.51 15.47
C TYR A 74 -7.92 -6.21 16.06
N ARG A 75 -7.10 -5.45 16.80
CA ARG A 75 -7.47 -4.14 17.36
C ARG A 75 -7.86 -3.14 16.28
N LEU A 76 -7.23 -3.21 15.11
CA LEU A 76 -7.60 -2.41 13.95
C LEU A 76 -9.04 -2.68 13.50
N LEU A 77 -9.48 -3.93 13.56
CA LEU A 77 -10.74 -4.41 12.99
C LEU A 77 -11.84 -4.62 14.02
N GLU A 78 -11.54 -4.67 15.31
CA GLU A 78 -12.48 -5.06 16.38
C GLU A 78 -13.82 -4.32 16.25
N ASN A 79 -13.74 -3.00 16.10
CA ASN A 79 -14.90 -2.09 16.01
C ASN A 79 -15.33 -1.75 14.57
N VAL A 80 -14.78 -2.44 13.56
CA VAL A 80 -15.10 -2.20 12.14
C VAL A 80 -16.02 -3.29 11.63
N HIS A 81 -17.22 -2.93 11.18
CA HIS A 81 -18.12 -3.87 10.51
C HIS A 81 -17.77 -4.03 9.03
N PHE A 82 -18.04 -5.21 8.47
CA PHE A 82 -17.71 -5.53 7.08
C PHE A 82 -18.84 -5.19 6.10
N ASP A 83 -19.55 -4.10 6.38
CA ASP A 83 -20.69 -3.56 5.62
C ASP A 83 -20.30 -2.51 4.57
N GLY A 84 -19.08 -1.99 4.66
CA GLY A 84 -18.55 -0.92 3.81
C GLY A 84 -18.74 0.49 4.36
N ASP A 85 -19.28 0.64 5.57
CA ASP A 85 -19.37 1.92 6.27
C ASP A 85 -18.03 2.29 6.93
N TYR A 86 -17.82 3.60 7.14
CA TYR A 86 -16.59 4.11 7.75
C TYR A 86 -16.70 4.15 9.27
N TYR A 87 -15.80 3.43 9.93
CA TYR A 87 -15.70 3.39 11.38
C TYR A 87 -14.44 4.10 11.84
N ARG A 88 -14.56 4.93 12.89
CA ARG A 88 -13.40 5.59 13.49
C ARG A 88 -12.63 4.59 14.32
N ILE A 89 -11.40 4.33 13.91
CA ILE A 89 -10.53 3.33 14.53
C ILE A 89 -9.38 3.95 15.29
N LYS A 90 -9.01 5.20 14.97
CA LYS A 90 -8.00 5.93 15.71
C LYS A 90 -8.33 7.42 15.77
N TYR A 91 -8.00 8.01 16.91
CA TYR A 91 -8.18 9.43 17.18
C TYR A 91 -7.01 9.91 18.02
N ILE A 92 -6.41 11.01 17.61
CA ILE A 92 -5.27 11.62 18.30
C ILE A 92 -5.43 13.13 18.26
N ARG A 93 -5.09 13.78 19.38
CA ARG A 93 -4.93 15.23 19.41
C ARG A 93 -3.46 15.57 19.45
N SER A 94 -3.01 16.43 18.54
CA SER A 94 -1.65 16.98 18.51
C SER A 94 -1.74 18.50 18.45
N GLY A 95 -1.38 19.14 19.56
CA GLY A 95 -1.63 20.57 19.78
C GLY A 95 -3.12 20.91 19.64
N ASP A 96 -3.39 21.83 18.72
CA ASP A 96 -4.74 22.30 18.40
C ASP A 96 -5.49 21.43 17.39
N TRP A 97 -4.82 20.44 16.80
CA TRP A 97 -5.37 19.64 15.72
C TRP A 97 -5.78 18.24 16.17
N GLU A 98 -6.92 17.79 15.65
CA GLU A 98 -7.42 16.42 15.79
C GLU A 98 -7.09 15.61 14.53
N TYR A 99 -6.42 14.48 14.69
CA TYR A 99 -6.10 13.53 13.64
C TYR A 99 -6.93 12.27 13.83
N CYS A 100 -7.89 12.09 12.95
CA CYS A 100 -8.79 10.96 12.93
C CYS A 100 -8.42 10.02 11.81
N TRP A 101 -8.63 8.74 12.04
CA TRP A 101 -8.56 7.76 10.98
C TRP A 101 -9.80 6.89 10.99
N ASP A 102 -10.47 6.87 9.84
CA ASP A 102 -11.66 6.10 9.59
C ASP A 102 -11.35 4.98 8.58
N LEU A 103 -11.80 3.77 8.87
CA LEU A 103 -11.62 2.58 8.03
C LEU A 103 -12.98 1.99 7.68
N ALA A 104 -13.15 1.67 6.40
CA ALA A 104 -14.24 0.87 5.90
C ALA A 104 -13.72 -0.48 5.39
N VAL A 105 -14.45 -1.56 5.65
CA VAL A 105 -14.16 -2.89 5.09
C VAL A 105 -15.40 -3.38 4.37
N ARG A 106 -15.25 -3.82 3.11
CA ARG A 106 -16.35 -4.36 2.33
C ARG A 106 -15.97 -5.68 1.69
N VAL A 107 -16.77 -6.72 1.95
CA VAL A 107 -16.63 -8.01 1.29
C VAL A 107 -17.57 -8.05 0.08
N GLN A 108 -17.02 -8.17 -1.12
CA GLN A 108 -17.81 -8.25 -2.36
C GLN A 108 -17.02 -8.95 -3.47
N PHE A 109 -17.69 -9.59 -4.42
CA PHE A 109 -17.04 -10.13 -5.61
C PHE A 109 -16.79 -9.01 -6.65
N PHE A 110 -15.55 -8.81 -7.07
CA PHE A 110 -15.20 -7.86 -8.15
C PHE A 110 -14.06 -8.41 -9.03
N GLY A 111 -14.42 -9.20 -10.04
CA GLY A 111 -13.45 -9.80 -10.94
C GLY A 111 -12.50 -10.77 -10.23
N LYS A 112 -11.23 -10.79 -10.66
CA LYS A 112 -10.20 -11.75 -10.20
C LYS A 112 -9.22 -11.19 -9.16
N MET A 113 -9.34 -9.92 -8.79
CA MET A 113 -8.48 -9.30 -7.79
C MET A 113 -8.93 -9.74 -6.40
N LEU A 114 -8.02 -10.23 -5.55
CA LEU A 114 -8.37 -10.82 -4.25
C LEU A 114 -8.73 -9.78 -3.21
N GLY A 115 -7.98 -8.69 -3.16
CA GLY A 115 -8.18 -7.60 -2.22
C GLY A 115 -7.68 -6.30 -2.83
N MET A 116 -8.15 -5.19 -2.27
CA MET A 116 -7.62 -3.87 -2.61
C MET A 116 -7.79 -2.92 -1.45
N THR A 117 -6.69 -2.30 -1.06
CA THR A 117 -6.66 -1.16 -0.14
C THR A 117 -6.72 0.14 -0.94
N LEU A 118 -7.75 0.93 -0.70
CA LEU A 118 -7.80 2.34 -1.07
C LEU A 118 -7.10 3.12 0.04
N TYR A 119 -5.91 3.63 -0.30
CA TYR A 119 -5.04 4.39 0.59
C TYR A 119 -5.75 5.62 1.17
N PRO A 120 -5.33 6.08 2.37
CA PRO A 120 -6.05 7.11 3.11
C PRO A 120 -6.21 8.41 2.33
N LYS A 121 -7.45 8.77 1.98
CA LYS A 121 -7.77 10.10 1.48
C LYS A 121 -7.77 11.09 2.65
N ARG A 122 -6.94 12.14 2.56
CA ARG A 122 -6.87 13.21 3.56
C ARG A 122 -8.01 14.21 3.36
N LEU A 123 -8.79 14.45 4.41
CA LEU A 123 -9.85 15.45 4.48
C LEU A 123 -9.51 16.43 5.61
N VAL A 124 -9.46 17.72 5.31
CA VAL A 124 -9.06 18.75 6.28
C VAL A 124 -10.24 19.68 6.56
N SER A 125 -10.61 19.80 7.84
CA SER A 125 -11.57 20.78 8.34
C SER A 125 -10.82 21.81 9.17
N GLN A 126 -10.64 23.02 8.63
CA GLN A 126 -9.98 24.11 9.36
C GLN A 126 -10.85 24.61 10.52
N LYS A 127 -12.18 24.63 10.35
CA LYS A 127 -13.14 25.08 11.36
C LYS A 127 -13.09 24.22 12.63
N GLU A 128 -13.01 22.89 12.45
CA GLU A 128 -12.92 21.93 13.55
C GLU A 128 -11.47 21.65 13.95
N LYS A 129 -10.49 22.28 13.27
CA LYS A 129 -9.06 21.93 13.35
C LYS A 129 -8.86 20.41 13.31
N ARG A 130 -9.47 19.74 12.33
CA ARG A 130 -9.51 18.28 12.21
C ARG A 130 -8.98 17.81 10.87
N VAL A 131 -8.14 16.78 10.88
CA VAL A 131 -7.71 16.03 9.70
C VAL A 131 -8.27 14.60 9.83
N VAL A 132 -9.04 14.17 8.84
CA VAL A 132 -9.57 12.81 8.74
C VAL A 132 -8.88 12.10 7.60
N TYR A 133 -8.24 10.98 7.89
CA TYR A 133 -7.76 10.04 6.88
C TYR A 133 -8.82 8.96 6.68
N ARG A 134 -9.17 8.65 5.43
CA ARG A 134 -10.17 7.61 5.12
C ARG A 134 -9.59 6.52 4.24
N SER A 135 -9.51 5.31 4.79
CA SER A 135 -9.08 4.12 4.06
C SER A 135 -10.25 3.18 3.84
N MET A 136 -10.25 2.44 2.73
CA MET A 136 -11.24 1.40 2.48
C MET A 136 -10.54 0.13 2.02
N ILE A 137 -10.89 -1.01 2.61
CA ILE A 137 -10.45 -2.32 2.17
C ILE A 137 -11.61 -3.01 1.46
N LEU A 138 -11.36 -3.44 0.23
CA LEU A 138 -12.25 -4.33 -0.51
C LEU A 138 -11.70 -5.75 -0.45
N VAL A 139 -12.53 -6.70 -0.03
CA VAL A 139 -12.18 -8.13 0.05
C VAL A 139 -13.02 -8.92 -0.95
N ASN A 140 -12.36 -9.62 -1.85
CA ASN A 140 -12.98 -10.46 -2.88
C ASN A 140 -12.59 -11.92 -2.70
N PRO A 141 -13.47 -12.75 -2.12
CA PRO A 141 -13.23 -14.17 -1.92
C PRO A 141 -13.35 -15.00 -3.22
N TYR A 142 -12.89 -14.50 -4.37
CA TYR A 142 -12.97 -15.15 -5.69
C TYR A 142 -12.32 -16.54 -5.74
N GLN A 143 -11.27 -16.76 -4.95
CA GLN A 143 -10.53 -18.04 -4.88
C GLN A 143 -11.22 -19.13 -4.04
N LEU A 144 -12.52 -19.02 -3.81
CA LEU A 144 -13.25 -19.95 -2.96
C LEU A 144 -13.21 -21.42 -3.44
N TRP A 145 -12.93 -21.62 -4.72
CA TRP A 145 -12.89 -22.93 -5.37
C TRP A 145 -11.48 -23.41 -5.69
N ASP A 146 -10.44 -22.75 -5.16
CA ASP A 146 -9.07 -23.23 -5.31
C ASP A 146 -8.91 -24.62 -4.68
N GLU A 147 -8.37 -25.59 -5.43
CA GLU A 147 -8.28 -26.99 -5.01
C GLU A 147 -7.59 -27.16 -3.65
N THR A 148 -6.54 -26.38 -3.39
CA THR A 148 -5.81 -26.46 -2.11
C THR A 148 -6.69 -26.05 -0.94
N LEU A 149 -7.57 -25.07 -1.17
CA LEU A 149 -8.50 -24.55 -0.19
C LEU A 149 -9.70 -25.48 0.00
N VAL A 150 -10.21 -26.07 -1.09
CA VAL A 150 -11.27 -27.09 -1.05
C VAL A 150 -10.84 -28.33 -0.27
N ASN A 151 -9.62 -28.80 -0.51
CA ASN A 151 -9.06 -29.96 0.19
C ASN A 151 -8.81 -29.69 1.68
N LYS A 152 -8.53 -28.43 2.04
CA LYS A 152 -8.31 -28.03 3.44
C LYS A 152 -9.61 -27.80 4.21
N PHE A 153 -10.64 -27.24 3.56
CA PHE A 153 -11.92 -26.91 4.19
C PHE A 153 -13.08 -27.48 3.39
N TRP A 154 -13.68 -28.55 3.90
CA TRP A 154 -14.88 -29.15 3.31
C TRP A 154 -16.09 -28.22 3.42
N ASN A 155 -16.25 -27.53 4.56
CA ASN A 155 -17.35 -26.62 4.82
C ASN A 155 -17.16 -25.28 4.08
N LEU A 156 -18.19 -24.85 3.34
CA LEU A 156 -18.17 -23.60 2.55
C LEU A 156 -18.02 -22.35 3.42
N GLN A 157 -18.72 -22.27 4.55
CA GLN A 157 -18.66 -21.12 5.46
C GLN A 157 -17.27 -20.97 6.06
N GLU A 158 -16.67 -22.05 6.57
CA GLU A 158 -15.30 -22.03 7.11
C GLU A 158 -14.29 -21.62 6.03
N ARG A 159 -14.49 -22.09 4.81
CA ARG A 159 -13.65 -21.75 3.67
C ARG A 159 -13.70 -20.27 3.32
N ILE A 160 -14.91 -19.69 3.28
CA ILE A 160 -15.13 -18.27 3.05
C ILE A 160 -14.52 -17.46 4.18
N GLU A 161 -14.77 -17.84 5.44
CA GLU A 161 -14.24 -17.15 6.63
C GLU A 161 -12.71 -17.13 6.62
N PHE A 162 -12.07 -18.26 6.30
CA PHE A 162 -10.62 -18.35 6.15
C PHE A 162 -10.09 -17.47 5.01
N LEU A 163 -10.75 -17.50 3.84
CA LEU A 163 -10.32 -16.73 2.68
C LEU A 163 -10.44 -15.22 2.92
N ILE A 164 -11.56 -14.77 3.49
CA ILE A 164 -11.76 -13.37 3.91
C ILE A 164 -10.68 -12.99 4.93
N ALA A 165 -10.44 -13.81 5.96
CA ALA A 165 -9.42 -13.51 6.97
C ALA A 165 -8.03 -13.34 6.35
N ARG A 166 -7.64 -14.25 5.44
CA ARG A 166 -6.33 -14.21 4.77
C ARG A 166 -6.16 -12.97 3.91
N ILE A 167 -7.17 -12.63 3.11
CA ILE A 167 -7.13 -11.44 2.24
C ILE A 167 -7.14 -10.18 3.11
N LEU A 168 -8.05 -10.08 4.07
CA LEU A 168 -8.15 -8.93 4.95
C LEU A 168 -6.88 -8.71 5.76
N PHE A 169 -6.22 -9.78 6.23
CA PHE A 169 -4.91 -9.71 6.88
C PHE A 169 -3.87 -9.05 5.96
N HIS A 170 -3.79 -9.49 4.70
CA HIS A 170 -2.87 -8.91 3.71
C HIS A 170 -3.14 -7.42 3.51
N GLU A 171 -4.40 -7.04 3.31
CA GLU A 171 -4.77 -5.62 3.10
C GLU A 171 -4.57 -4.77 4.37
N CYS A 172 -4.75 -5.35 5.56
CA CYS A 172 -4.44 -4.68 6.82
C CYS A 172 -2.96 -4.38 6.97
N VAL A 173 -2.05 -5.20 6.42
CA VAL A 173 -0.61 -4.89 6.39
C VAL A 173 -0.38 -3.57 5.64
N HIS A 174 -0.93 -3.43 4.43
CA HIS A 174 -0.79 -2.20 3.63
C HIS A 174 -1.32 -0.98 4.37
N VAL A 175 -2.48 -1.14 5.00
CA VAL A 175 -3.10 -0.10 5.81
C VAL A 175 -2.18 0.31 6.97
N ILE A 176 -1.67 -0.63 7.76
CA ILE A 176 -0.79 -0.36 8.91
C ILE A 176 0.50 0.35 8.46
N ILE A 177 1.10 -0.10 7.35
CA ILE A 177 2.28 0.56 6.77
C ILE A 177 1.97 2.02 6.40
N SER A 178 0.81 2.26 5.79
CA SER A 178 0.39 3.61 5.39
C SER A 178 0.22 4.54 6.58
N LEU A 179 -0.32 4.05 7.70
CA LEU A 179 -0.42 4.83 8.94
C LEU A 179 0.94 5.20 9.50
N GLY A 180 1.88 4.25 9.42
CA GLY A 180 3.27 4.46 9.80
C GLY A 180 3.87 5.71 9.17
N ASN A 181 3.56 5.92 7.89
CA ASN A 181 4.05 7.07 7.13
C ASN A 181 3.31 8.38 7.40
N ILE A 182 2.03 8.32 7.78
CA ILE A 182 1.12 9.48 7.78
C ILE A 182 0.87 10.05 9.17
N MET A 183 0.88 9.21 10.21
CA MET A 183 0.56 9.63 11.56
C MET A 183 1.77 10.30 12.23
N PRO A 184 1.55 11.32 13.09
CA PRO A 184 2.63 11.95 13.86
C PRO A 184 3.50 10.92 14.60
N SER A 185 4.79 11.22 14.72
CA SER A 185 5.84 10.32 15.22
C SER A 185 5.47 9.69 16.58
N GLY A 186 5.62 8.36 16.65
CA GLY A 186 5.32 7.53 17.83
C GLY A 186 4.05 6.66 17.70
N PHE A 187 3.10 7.05 16.85
CA PHE A 187 1.80 6.36 16.75
C PHE A 187 1.69 5.31 15.63
N GLY A 188 2.60 5.38 14.65
CA GLY A 188 2.68 4.47 13.52
C GLY A 188 3.69 3.34 13.68
N ASN A 189 4.43 3.30 14.80
CA ASN A 189 5.46 2.32 15.10
C ASN A 189 4.87 1.00 15.59
N THR A 190 4.07 0.35 14.75
CA THR A 190 3.74 -1.06 14.93
C THR A 190 4.95 -1.91 14.56
N ASP A 191 5.03 -3.12 15.09
CA ASP A 191 6.07 -4.08 14.68
C ASP A 191 6.02 -4.30 13.16
N ILE A 192 4.82 -4.32 12.57
CA ILE A 192 4.59 -4.43 11.12
C ILE A 192 5.26 -3.28 10.35
N TYR A 193 5.05 -2.04 10.79
CA TYR A 193 5.62 -0.88 10.12
C TYR A 193 7.15 -0.86 10.27
N LEU A 194 7.68 -1.14 11.46
CA LEU A 194 9.12 -1.17 11.71
C LEU A 194 9.82 -2.28 10.92
N GLU A 195 9.23 -3.48 10.86
CA GLU A 195 9.73 -4.58 10.03
C GLU A 195 9.72 -4.22 8.53
N PHE A 196 8.65 -3.58 8.05
CA PHE A 196 8.59 -3.10 6.68
C PHE A 196 9.66 -2.05 6.38
N ARG A 197 9.82 -1.05 7.26
CA ARG A 197 10.87 -0.01 7.13
C ARG A 197 12.26 -0.63 7.05
N LYS A 198 12.54 -1.62 7.90
CA LYS A 198 13.80 -2.39 7.86
C LYS A 198 13.99 -3.07 6.51
N MET A 199 12.96 -3.74 5.97
CA MET A 199 13.04 -4.39 4.66
C MET A 199 13.30 -3.37 3.55
N LEU A 200 12.63 -2.22 3.59
CA LEU A 200 12.83 -1.12 2.64
C LEU A 200 14.26 -0.58 2.71
N GLU A 201 14.79 -0.33 3.92
CA GLU A 201 16.18 0.12 4.14
C GLU A 201 17.20 -0.88 3.60
N VAL A 202 16.99 -2.19 3.82
CA VAL A 202 17.84 -3.25 3.25
C VAL A 202 17.80 -3.22 1.72
N SER A 203 16.61 -3.06 1.14
CA SER A 203 16.41 -3.09 -0.32
C SER A 203 17.13 -1.96 -1.08
N VAL A 204 17.38 -0.83 -0.41
CA VAL A 204 18.10 0.33 -0.98
C VAL A 204 19.54 0.46 -0.45
N SER A 205 20.00 -0.53 0.33
CA SER A 205 21.32 -0.48 0.96
C SER A 205 22.45 -0.60 -0.07
N LYS A 206 23.65 -0.11 0.29
CA LYS A 206 24.85 -0.24 -0.57
C LYS A 206 25.15 -1.69 -0.96
N LYS A 207 24.83 -2.66 -0.09
CA LYS A 207 25.03 -4.08 -0.35
C LYS A 207 24.19 -4.62 -1.51
N LEU A 208 22.99 -4.06 -1.70
CA LEU A 208 22.02 -4.44 -2.73
C LEU A 208 21.99 -3.43 -3.89
N SER A 209 23.00 -2.56 -4.00
CA SER A 209 23.03 -1.48 -4.99
C SER A 209 22.89 -1.98 -6.42
N THR A 210 23.51 -3.11 -6.77
CA THR A 210 23.40 -3.71 -8.10
C THR A 210 21.98 -4.17 -8.41
N GLU A 211 21.37 -4.95 -7.50
CA GLU A 211 20.01 -5.46 -7.66
C GLU A 211 18.98 -4.33 -7.66
N HIS A 212 19.15 -3.35 -6.76
CA HIS A 212 18.32 -2.15 -6.68
C HIS A 212 18.38 -1.36 -7.99
N ASN A 213 19.57 -1.03 -8.48
CA ASN A 213 19.76 -0.27 -9.72
C ASN A 213 19.19 -1.00 -10.94
N ASN A 214 19.31 -2.32 -10.99
CA ASN A 214 18.70 -3.10 -12.07
C ASN A 214 17.17 -2.97 -12.04
N VAL A 215 16.52 -3.12 -10.87
CA VAL A 215 15.07 -2.94 -10.74
C VAL A 215 14.65 -1.51 -11.11
N GLN A 216 15.34 -0.49 -10.59
CA GLN A 216 15.10 0.92 -10.91
C GLN A 216 15.18 1.18 -12.43
N PHE A 217 16.21 0.65 -13.10
CA PHE A 217 16.36 0.78 -14.54
C PHE A 217 15.20 0.15 -15.32
N ARG A 218 14.72 -1.03 -14.90
CA ARG A 218 13.57 -1.68 -15.55
C ARG A 218 12.27 -0.90 -15.32
N LEU A 219 12.09 -0.36 -14.12
CA LEU A 219 10.94 0.48 -13.80
C LEU A 219 10.95 1.78 -14.62
N TRP A 220 12.10 2.42 -14.73
CA TRP A 220 12.31 3.61 -15.55
C TRP A 220 11.88 3.38 -17.00
N ASN A 221 12.33 2.28 -17.62
CA ASN A 221 11.92 1.93 -18.98
C ASN A 221 10.40 1.76 -19.09
N LEU A 222 9.77 1.06 -18.15
CA LEU A 222 8.31 0.86 -18.17
C LEU A 222 7.54 2.17 -17.98
N VAL A 223 8.04 3.08 -17.15
CA VAL A 223 7.44 4.41 -16.94
C VAL A 223 7.57 5.26 -18.20
N LEU A 224 8.74 5.25 -18.85
CA LEU A 224 8.93 5.91 -20.15
C LEU A 224 8.00 5.35 -21.23
N PHE A 225 7.78 4.03 -21.24
CA PHE A 225 6.85 3.40 -22.17
C PHE A 225 5.39 3.82 -21.96
N GLY A 226 5.01 4.16 -20.72
CA GLY A 226 3.67 4.58 -20.35
C GLY A 226 3.43 6.09 -20.40
N ALA A 227 4.48 6.90 -20.42
CA ALA A 227 4.40 8.35 -20.31
C ALA A 227 3.63 8.99 -21.47
N SER A 228 2.81 9.99 -21.17
CA SER A 228 2.37 10.96 -22.19
C SER A 228 3.52 11.93 -22.41
N GLY A 229 4.05 12.11 -23.62
CA GLY A 229 5.31 12.83 -23.92
C GLY A 229 5.46 14.29 -23.43
N SER A 230 4.50 14.82 -22.68
CA SER A 230 4.52 16.10 -21.97
C SER A 230 4.83 15.99 -20.46
N GLU A 231 5.09 14.80 -19.93
CA GLU A 231 5.43 14.61 -18.51
C GLU A 231 6.89 15.01 -18.21
N SER A 232 7.11 15.72 -17.09
CA SER A 232 8.45 16.09 -16.63
C SER A 232 9.22 14.88 -16.11
N GLU A 233 10.55 14.93 -16.21
CA GLU A 233 11.43 13.88 -15.70
C GLU A 233 11.21 13.62 -14.20
N GLU A 234 11.03 14.68 -13.41
CA GLU A 234 10.72 14.61 -11.98
C GLU A 234 9.48 13.76 -11.69
N LYS A 235 8.39 13.98 -12.43
CA LYS A 235 7.16 13.20 -12.28
C LYS A 235 7.33 11.72 -12.67
N LEU A 236 8.21 11.44 -13.63
CA LEU A 236 8.52 10.07 -14.02
C LEU A 236 9.37 9.37 -12.94
N LEU A 237 10.34 10.08 -12.36
CA LEU A 237 11.16 9.58 -11.26
C LEU A 237 10.32 9.31 -10.00
N GLU A 238 9.40 10.21 -9.66
CA GLU A 238 8.42 10.01 -8.58
C GLU A 238 7.62 8.72 -8.81
N ARG A 239 7.07 8.53 -10.02
CA ARG A 239 6.33 7.32 -10.36
C ARG A 239 7.18 6.06 -10.23
N VAL A 240 8.45 6.11 -10.63
CA VAL A 240 9.37 4.97 -10.46
C VAL A 240 9.55 4.63 -8.98
N GLN A 241 9.78 5.63 -8.13
CA GLN A 241 9.95 5.43 -6.70
C GLN A 241 8.67 4.89 -6.04
N GLU A 242 7.50 5.44 -6.40
CA GLU A 242 6.20 4.94 -5.92
C GLU A 242 5.97 3.47 -6.29
N ILE A 243 6.31 3.07 -7.52
CA ILE A 243 6.17 1.68 -7.97
C ILE A 243 7.19 0.79 -7.25
N TYR A 244 8.41 1.27 -7.02
CA TYR A 244 9.42 0.53 -6.29
C TYR A 244 8.98 0.22 -4.85
N GLU A 245 8.53 1.24 -4.11
CA GLU A 245 8.01 1.06 -2.75
C GLU A 245 6.79 0.16 -2.71
N PHE A 246 5.89 0.27 -3.69
CA PHE A 246 4.77 -0.66 -3.88
C PHE A 246 5.26 -2.12 -4.00
N LEU A 247 6.30 -2.38 -4.80
CA LEU A 247 6.83 -3.74 -4.98
C LEU A 247 7.44 -4.31 -3.67
N ILE A 248 8.14 -3.49 -2.89
CA ILE A 248 8.69 -3.90 -1.59
C ILE A 248 7.56 -4.15 -0.58
N ASN A 249 6.55 -3.28 -0.55
CA ASN A 249 5.36 -3.43 0.30
C ASN A 249 4.61 -4.73 -0.02
N GLU A 250 4.46 -5.06 -1.30
CA GLU A 250 3.88 -6.34 -1.72
C GLU A 250 4.74 -7.53 -1.29
N LYS A 251 6.07 -7.49 -1.46
CA LYS A 251 6.95 -8.55 -0.93
C LYS A 251 6.69 -8.79 0.55
N TYR A 252 6.78 -7.72 1.35
CA TYR A 252 6.60 -7.79 2.79
C TYR A 252 5.22 -8.34 3.18
N SER A 253 4.16 -7.81 2.57
CA SER A 253 2.78 -8.19 2.88
C SER A 253 2.48 -9.66 2.54
N ASN A 254 3.01 -10.15 1.40
CA ASN A 254 2.86 -11.57 1.03
C ASN A 254 3.69 -12.49 1.96
N GLN A 255 4.88 -12.06 2.40
CA GLN A 255 5.69 -12.82 3.35
C GLN A 255 5.01 -12.90 4.73
N LYS A 256 4.52 -11.76 5.26
CA LYS A 256 3.83 -11.69 6.55
C LYS A 256 2.54 -12.51 6.53
N THR A 257 1.72 -12.37 5.49
CA THR A 257 0.49 -13.14 5.31
C THR A 257 0.78 -14.63 5.12
N GLY A 258 1.77 -14.97 4.29
CA GLY A 258 2.17 -16.35 4.04
C GLY A 258 2.64 -17.06 5.30
N LYS A 259 3.39 -16.37 6.16
CA LYS A 259 3.82 -16.88 7.47
C LYS A 259 2.63 -17.09 8.42
N ALA A 260 1.74 -16.10 8.54
CA ALA A 260 0.55 -16.19 9.40
C ALA A 260 -0.35 -17.38 9.02
N PHE A 261 -0.64 -17.54 7.74
CA PHE A 261 -1.60 -18.55 7.26
C PHE A 261 -0.96 -19.89 6.84
N HIS A 262 0.32 -20.09 7.15
CA HIS A 262 1.10 -21.30 6.80
C HIS A 262 1.04 -21.62 5.31
N SER A 263 1.10 -20.58 4.48
CA SER A 263 1.05 -20.65 3.02
C SER A 263 2.09 -19.69 2.40
N PRO A 264 3.39 -19.88 2.67
CA PRO A 264 4.43 -19.01 2.12
C PRO A 264 4.44 -19.08 0.59
N SER A 265 4.62 -17.92 -0.05
CA SER A 265 4.80 -17.82 -1.49
C SER A 265 6.27 -17.58 -1.81
N ASP A 266 6.81 -18.37 -2.74
CA ASP A 266 8.15 -18.16 -3.29
C ASP A 266 8.26 -16.78 -3.98
N ASN A 267 9.39 -16.11 -3.80
CA ASN A 267 9.76 -14.85 -4.43
C ASN A 267 9.55 -14.86 -5.95
N LYS A 268 9.76 -15.99 -6.64
CA LYS A 268 9.46 -16.09 -8.08
C LYS A 268 7.98 -15.86 -8.39
N LYS A 269 7.07 -16.41 -7.57
CA LYS A 269 5.62 -16.24 -7.74
C LYS A 269 5.21 -14.80 -7.42
N ILE A 270 5.74 -14.25 -6.33
CA ILE A 270 5.48 -12.86 -5.90
C ILE A 270 5.97 -11.89 -6.98
N ALA A 271 7.23 -12.00 -7.40
CA ALA A 271 7.83 -11.13 -8.41
C ALA A 271 7.03 -11.16 -9.72
N ARG A 272 6.66 -12.35 -10.21
CA ARG A 272 5.86 -12.49 -11.45
C ARG A 272 4.50 -11.80 -11.33
N LYS A 273 3.81 -11.96 -10.20
CA LYS A 273 2.48 -11.38 -9.97
C LYS A 273 2.56 -9.86 -9.97
N TYR A 274 3.41 -9.28 -9.11
CA TYR A 274 3.43 -7.84 -8.89
C TYR A 274 4.18 -7.07 -9.97
N THR A 275 5.06 -7.72 -10.74
CA THR A 275 5.65 -7.09 -11.92
C THR A 275 4.61 -6.70 -12.97
N TRP A 276 3.57 -7.53 -13.18
CA TRP A 276 2.51 -7.17 -14.10
C TRP A 276 1.73 -5.95 -13.61
N MET A 277 1.41 -5.90 -12.32
CA MET A 277 0.74 -4.76 -11.69
C MET A 277 1.61 -3.49 -11.76
N ALA A 278 2.91 -3.60 -11.50
CA ALA A 278 3.88 -2.51 -11.64
C ALA A 278 3.95 -1.99 -13.08
N ALA A 279 4.00 -2.88 -14.07
CA ALA A 279 4.04 -2.51 -15.48
C ALA A 279 2.77 -1.79 -15.96
N VAL A 280 1.60 -2.09 -15.35
CA VAL A 280 0.37 -1.34 -15.59
C VAL A 280 0.35 -0.01 -14.83
N LYS A 281 0.78 0.01 -13.56
CA LYS A 281 0.94 1.25 -12.78
C LYS A 281 1.92 2.23 -13.45
N ALA A 282 2.89 1.74 -14.20
CA ALA A 282 3.82 2.54 -14.98
C ALA A 282 3.19 3.26 -16.18
N GLY A 283 1.94 2.94 -16.54
CA GLY A 283 1.19 3.56 -17.64
C GLY A 283 0.98 2.64 -18.85
N GLY A 284 1.41 1.38 -18.79
CA GLY A 284 1.20 0.40 -19.86
C GLY A 284 2.14 0.60 -21.06
N SER A 285 1.65 0.26 -22.26
CA SER A 285 2.46 0.26 -23.50
C SER A 285 2.06 1.40 -24.45
N THR A 286 1.92 2.62 -23.92
CA THR A 286 1.44 3.78 -24.69
C THR A 286 2.40 4.18 -25.82
N GLN A 287 3.70 4.18 -25.55
CA GLN A 287 4.75 4.64 -26.47
C GLN A 287 5.43 3.52 -27.26
N VAL A 288 5.19 2.26 -26.90
CA VAL A 288 5.89 1.11 -27.50
C VAL A 288 4.92 -0.02 -27.81
N THR A 289 5.33 -0.93 -28.70
CA THR A 289 4.53 -2.12 -28.96
C THR A 289 4.37 -2.96 -27.70
N ARG A 290 3.21 -3.63 -27.58
CA ARG A 290 2.92 -4.56 -26.48
C ARG A 290 4.01 -5.61 -26.29
N ARG A 291 4.67 -6.06 -27.37
CA ARG A 291 5.76 -7.04 -27.32
C ARG A 291 6.99 -6.50 -26.59
N ILE A 292 7.39 -5.26 -26.89
CA ILE A 292 8.53 -4.61 -26.22
C ILE A 292 8.22 -4.42 -24.73
N TRP A 293 7.04 -3.89 -24.42
CA TRP A 293 6.57 -3.72 -23.04
C TRP A 293 6.55 -5.06 -22.27
N GLN A 294 6.05 -6.15 -22.88
CA GLN A 294 6.06 -7.48 -22.27
C GLN A 294 7.46 -8.03 -22.01
N VAL A 295 8.42 -7.77 -22.91
CA VAL A 295 9.82 -8.19 -22.71
C VAL A 295 10.41 -7.46 -21.51
N GLU A 296 10.18 -6.16 -21.39
CA GLU A 296 10.70 -5.39 -20.26
C GLU A 296 10.02 -5.75 -18.93
N ALA A 297 8.70 -6.01 -18.94
CA ALA A 297 8.02 -6.57 -17.78
C ALA A 297 8.61 -7.94 -17.38
N ARG A 298 8.96 -8.81 -18.33
CA ARG A 298 9.64 -10.09 -17.98
C ARG A 298 11.01 -9.86 -17.36
N ARG A 299 11.79 -8.90 -17.86
CA ARG A 299 13.10 -8.54 -17.31
C ARG A 299 12.98 -7.95 -15.90
N LEU A 300 11.99 -7.09 -15.66
CA LEU A 300 11.66 -6.62 -14.32
C LEU A 300 11.35 -7.79 -13.38
N SER A 301 10.58 -8.80 -13.82
CA SER A 301 10.26 -9.94 -12.98
C SER A 301 11.48 -10.77 -12.58
N ILE A 302 12.50 -10.85 -13.43
CA ILE A 302 13.76 -11.55 -13.12
C ILE A 302 14.56 -10.72 -12.12
N ALA A 303 14.79 -9.44 -12.41
CA ALA A 303 15.52 -8.52 -11.54
C ALA A 303 14.87 -8.42 -10.14
N LEU A 304 13.53 -8.41 -10.10
CA LEU A 304 12.76 -8.32 -8.87
C LEU A 304 12.88 -9.60 -8.04
N LYS A 305 12.87 -10.79 -8.67
CA LYS A 305 13.13 -12.05 -7.97
C LYS A 305 14.51 -12.01 -7.31
N GLU A 306 15.53 -11.61 -8.06
CA GLU A 306 16.91 -11.54 -7.56
C GLU A 306 17.02 -10.57 -6.37
N LEU A 307 16.44 -9.37 -6.48
CA LEU A 307 16.37 -8.41 -5.38
C LEU A 307 15.67 -9.03 -4.16
N PHE A 308 14.53 -9.69 -4.36
CA PHE A 308 13.77 -10.31 -3.27
C PHE A 308 14.54 -11.42 -2.56
N ASP A 309 15.27 -12.26 -3.30
CA ASP A 309 16.11 -13.31 -2.72
C ASP A 309 17.26 -12.72 -1.90
N ARG A 310 17.86 -11.63 -2.39
CA ARG A 310 18.94 -10.93 -1.68
C ARG A 310 18.47 -10.23 -0.41
N ILE A 311 17.27 -9.64 -0.44
CA ILE A 311 16.63 -9.06 0.75
C ILE A 311 16.46 -10.14 1.83
N ASP A 312 15.94 -11.31 1.46
CA ASP A 312 15.72 -12.40 2.43
C ASP A 312 17.04 -12.90 3.03
N MET A 313 18.09 -13.00 2.22
CA MET A 313 19.43 -13.37 2.66
C MET A 313 20.00 -12.35 3.65
N GLU A 314 19.92 -11.04 3.35
CA GLU A 314 20.41 -10.00 4.26
C GLU A 314 19.61 -9.92 5.55
N LEU A 315 18.28 -10.02 5.49
CA LEU A 315 17.44 -10.05 6.69
C LEU A 315 17.77 -11.26 7.57
N SER A 316 17.99 -12.42 6.96
CA SER A 316 18.41 -13.64 7.67
C SER A 316 19.78 -13.46 8.35
N ASN A 317 20.74 -12.83 7.66
CA ASN A 317 22.07 -12.50 8.21
C ASN A 317 21.99 -11.53 9.40
N MET A 318 20.96 -10.69 9.45
CA MET A 318 20.69 -9.76 10.56
C MET A 318 19.87 -10.37 11.70
N GLY A 319 19.52 -11.66 11.62
CA GLY A 319 18.74 -12.37 12.65
C GLY A 319 17.22 -12.20 12.54
N PHE A 320 16.70 -11.64 11.44
CA PHE A 320 15.27 -11.52 11.19
C PHE A 320 14.79 -12.75 10.40
N LYS A 321 13.88 -13.54 10.99
CA LYS A 321 13.24 -14.72 10.38
C LYS A 321 11.73 -14.56 10.28
#